data_AF-A0A497E9H4-F1
#
_entry.id   AF-A0A497E9H4-F1
#
_cell.length_a   1.000
_cell.length_b   1.000
_cell.length_c   1.000
_cell.angle_alpha   90.00
_cell.angle_beta   90.00
_cell.angle_gamma   90.00
#
_symmetry.space_group_name_H-M   'P 1'
#
loop_
_entity.id
_entity.type
_entity.pdbx_description
1 polymer ?
#
loop_
_entity_poly.entity_id
_entity_poly.type
_entity_poly.pdbx_seq_one_letter_code
_entity_poly.pdbx_strand_id
1 'polypeptide(L)'
;MSRILTISFLVLSLMISALLLAGDPTLPTDCPITVVRVQSVDPVVIADIAQWTEPWEIRTKEGYFIVGVNADEFMRLEGLGVSIEIDAKLTADYCAPRFRLPDQRSGIPGYPCYRTVDETFA
;
A
#
# COMPACT_ATOMS: atom_id res chain seq x y z
N MET A 1 -28.16 33.54 -22.56
CA MET A 1 -28.23 32.97 -21.19
C MET A 1 -28.54 31.46 -21.13
N SER A 2 -29.32 30.86 -22.05
CA SER A 2 -29.67 29.42 -21.98
C SER A 2 -28.51 28.43 -22.27
N ARG A 3 -27.56 28.78 -23.15
CA ARG A 3 -26.42 27.88 -23.51
C ARG A 3 -25.34 27.72 -22.44
N ILE A 4 -25.21 28.68 -21.52
CA ILE A 4 -24.20 28.63 -20.45
C ILE A 4 -24.67 27.70 -19.32
N LEU A 5 -25.99 27.68 -19.06
CA LEU A 5 -26.60 26.82 -18.04
C LEU A 5 -26.54 25.34 -18.43
N THR A 6 -26.74 25.02 -19.72
CA THR A 6 -26.69 23.63 -20.22
C THR A 6 -25.28 23.05 -20.22
N ILE A 7 -24.25 23.84 -20.51
CA ILE A 7 -22.84 23.38 -20.46
C ILE A 7 -22.44 23.08 -19.00
N SER A 8 -22.86 23.91 -18.05
CA SER A 8 -22.55 23.71 -16.63
C SER A 8 -23.21 22.44 -16.07
N PHE A 9 -24.46 22.16 -16.47
CA PHE A 9 -25.15 20.92 -16.09
C PHE A 9 -24.52 19.66 -16.71
N LEU A 10 -24.05 19.75 -17.96
CA LEU A 10 -23.40 18.63 -18.64
C LEU A 10 -22.03 18.29 -18.02
N VAL A 11 -21.25 19.31 -17.64
CA VAL A 11 -19.94 19.13 -16.99
C VAL A 11 -20.09 18.57 -15.58
N LEU A 12 -21.08 19.03 -14.82
CA LEU A 12 -21.36 18.52 -13.48
C LEU A 12 -21.83 17.05 -13.52
N SER A 13 -22.66 16.68 -14.50
CA SER A 13 -23.11 15.30 -14.72
C SER A 13 -21.96 14.37 -15.14
N LEU A 14 -20.99 14.87 -15.92
CA LEU A 14 -19.83 14.09 -16.36
C LEU A 14 -18.86 13.82 -15.21
N MET A 15 -18.65 14.81 -14.33
CA MET A 15 -17.81 14.67 -13.13
C MET A 15 -18.41 13.69 -12.10
N ILE A 16 -19.73 13.72 -11.89
CA ILE A 16 -20.41 12.78 -10.97
C ILE A 16 -20.34 11.34 -11.49
N SER A 17 -20.47 11.13 -12.81
CA SER A 17 -20.39 9.79 -13.40
C SER A 17 -18.98 9.20 -13.33
N ALA A 18 -17.93 10.02 -13.42
CA ALA A 18 -16.54 9.57 -13.31
C ALA A 18 -16.19 9.11 -11.88
N LEU A 19 -16.80 9.71 -10.85
CA LEU A 19 -16.57 9.34 -9.45
C LEU A 19 -17.24 7.99 -9.09
N LEU A 20 -18.34 7.64 -9.76
CA LEU A 20 -19.07 6.38 -9.55
C LEU A 20 -18.45 5.15 -10.22
N LEU A 21 -17.55 5.33 -11.20
CA LEU A 21 -16.84 4.23 -11.86
C LEU A 21 -15.49 3.88 -11.21
N ALA A 22 -15.05 4.62 -10.20
CA ALA A 22 -13.91 4.23 -9.38
C ALA A 22 -14.37 3.07 -8.48
N GLY A 23 -14.27 1.84 -8.99
CA GLY A 23 -14.47 0.65 -8.16
C GLY A 23 -13.41 0.62 -7.06
N ASP A 24 -13.85 0.63 -5.80
CA ASP A 24 -12.95 0.41 -4.67
C ASP A 24 -12.30 -0.97 -4.82
N PRO A 25 -10.97 -1.10 -4.66
CA PRO A 25 -10.34 -2.40 -4.68
C PRO A 25 -10.94 -3.22 -3.53
N THR A 26 -11.59 -4.34 -3.86
CA THR A 26 -12.13 -5.25 -2.84
C THR A 26 -10.95 -5.84 -2.07
N LEU A 27 -10.87 -5.56 -0.78
CA LEU A 27 -9.81 -6.09 0.08
C LEU A 27 -9.93 -7.63 0.14
N PRO A 28 -8.81 -8.37 -0.04
CA PRO A 28 -8.84 -9.82 0.10
C PRO A 28 -9.17 -10.20 1.56
N THR A 29 -10.24 -10.99 1.76
CA THR A 29 -10.74 -11.33 3.11
C THR A 29 -9.83 -12.29 3.88
N ASP A 30 -9.03 -13.10 3.20
CA ASP A 30 -8.15 -14.09 3.82
C ASP A 30 -6.69 -13.61 3.92
N CYS A 31 -6.45 -12.31 3.76
CA CYS A 31 -5.10 -11.79 3.83
C CYS A 31 -4.63 -11.59 5.27
N PRO A 32 -3.46 -12.11 5.67
CA PRO A 32 -2.95 -11.94 7.02
C PRO A 32 -2.48 -10.50 7.31
N ILE A 33 -2.28 -9.69 6.28
CA ILE A 33 -1.74 -8.33 6.37
C ILE A 33 -2.64 -7.36 5.62
N THR A 34 -2.99 -6.26 6.28
CA THR A 34 -3.55 -5.06 5.67
C THR A 34 -2.46 -4.01 5.57
N VAL A 35 -2.23 -3.47 4.37
CA VAL A 35 -1.27 -2.40 4.17
C VAL A 35 -1.97 -1.07 4.40
N VAL A 36 -1.39 -0.24 5.27
CA VAL A 36 -1.96 1.06 5.62
C VAL A 36 -0.95 2.19 5.44
N ARG A 37 -1.48 3.37 5.14
CA ARG A 37 -0.77 4.65 5.18
C ARG A 37 -1.10 5.32 6.50
N VAL A 38 -0.07 5.59 7.30
CA VAL A 38 -0.20 6.36 8.54
C VAL A 38 0.22 7.79 8.23
N GLN A 39 -0.71 8.74 8.42
CA GLN A 39 -0.53 10.15 8.08
C GLN A 39 0.27 10.89 9.17
N SER A 40 1.54 10.54 9.30
CA SER A 40 2.49 11.21 10.17
C SER A 40 3.90 11.10 9.62
N VAL A 41 4.72 12.12 9.89
CA VAL A 41 6.18 12.11 9.63
C VAL A 41 6.97 12.45 10.90
N ASP A 42 6.30 12.44 12.05
CA ASP A 42 6.95 12.64 13.34
C ASP A 42 7.86 11.44 13.63
N PRO A 43 9.18 11.66 13.81
CA PRO A 43 10.12 10.57 14.09
C PRO A 43 9.81 9.83 15.39
N VAL A 44 9.14 10.45 16.36
CA VAL A 44 8.73 9.78 17.60
C VAL A 44 7.61 8.78 17.32
N VAL A 45 6.60 9.19 16.57
CA VAL A 45 5.49 8.29 16.15
C VAL A 45 6.02 7.13 15.31
N ILE A 46 6.93 7.41 14.37
CA ILE A 46 7.55 6.39 13.53
C ILE A 46 8.35 5.41 14.39
N ALA A 47 9.16 5.91 15.34
CA ALA A 47 9.96 5.07 16.23
C ALA A 47 9.09 4.21 17.15
N ASP A 48 8.00 4.75 17.68
CA ASP A 48 7.07 4.02 18.55
C ASP A 48 6.37 2.87 17.82
N ILE A 49 6.03 3.08 16.55
CA ILE A 49 5.44 2.04 15.68
C ILE A 49 6.49 1.01 15.26
N ALA A 50 7.71 1.47 14.92
CA ALA A 50 8.85 0.64 14.52
C ALA A 50 9.34 -0.33 15.62
N GLN A 51 8.93 -0.15 16.88
CA GLN A 51 9.23 -1.11 17.95
C GLN A 51 8.53 -2.46 17.78
N TRP A 52 7.48 -2.53 16.97
CA TRP A 52 6.68 -3.75 16.81
C TRP A 52 6.26 -4.04 15.37
N THR A 53 6.27 -3.06 14.46
CA THR A 53 6.13 -3.30 13.02
C THR A 53 6.97 -2.31 12.22
N GLU A 54 7.76 -2.79 11.26
CA GLU A 54 8.68 -1.94 10.50
C GLU A 54 7.94 -1.20 9.35
N PRO A 55 8.09 0.13 9.23
CA PRO A 55 7.64 0.86 8.05
C PRO A 55 8.34 0.35 6.78
N TRP A 56 7.58 0.02 5.75
CA TRP A 56 8.12 -0.43 4.46
C TRP A 56 8.67 0.74 3.65
N GLU A 57 8.04 1.90 3.79
CA GLU A 57 8.43 3.11 3.10
C GLU A 57 8.00 4.35 3.88
N ILE A 58 8.87 5.36 3.96
CA ILE A 58 8.58 6.65 4.58
C ILE A 58 8.54 7.72 3.50
N ARG A 59 7.39 8.36 3.33
CA ARG A 59 7.11 9.40 2.35
C ARG A 59 7.07 10.77 3.03
N THR A 60 8.24 11.25 3.45
CA THR A 60 8.35 12.49 4.27
C THR A 60 7.78 13.72 3.59
N LYS A 61 7.90 13.83 2.25
CA LYS A 61 7.38 14.98 1.50
C LYS A 61 5.86 14.96 1.41
N GLU A 62 5.29 13.76 1.35
CA GLU A 62 3.87 13.52 1.21
C GLU A 62 3.15 13.39 2.56
N GLY A 63 3.90 13.32 3.67
CA GLY A 63 3.34 13.39 5.02
C GLY A 63 2.89 12.05 5.63
N TYR A 64 3.30 10.92 5.05
CA TYR A 64 2.88 9.60 5.54
C TYR A 64 4.00 8.56 5.47
N PHE A 65 3.78 7.41 6.10
CA PHE A 65 4.56 6.20 5.87
C PHE A 65 3.64 5.00 5.67
N ILE A 66 4.18 3.96 5.04
CA ILE A 66 3.47 2.72 4.70
C ILE A 66 3.93 1.62 5.65
N VAL A 67 2.97 0.87 6.17
CA VAL A 67 3.23 -0.27 7.05
C VAL A 67 2.23 -1.39 6.77
N GLY A 68 2.70 -2.63 6.81
CA GLY A 68 1.85 -3.81 6.80
C GLY A 68 1.50 -4.21 8.24
N VAL A 69 0.22 -4.34 8.55
CA VAL A 69 -0.27 -4.71 9.88
C VAL A 69 -1.21 -5.91 9.84
N ASN A 70 -1.12 -6.77 10.85
CA ASN A 70 -2.17 -7.76 11.15
C ASN A 70 -3.35 -7.11 11.91
N ALA A 71 -4.35 -7.90 12.29
CA ALA A 71 -5.55 -7.39 12.96
C ALA A 71 -5.27 -6.73 14.33
N ASP A 72 -4.43 -7.35 15.17
CA ASP A 72 -4.08 -6.82 16.50
C ASP A 72 -3.27 -5.52 16.38
N GLU A 73 -2.36 -5.48 15.42
CA GLU A 73 -1.54 -4.33 15.07
C GLU A 73 -2.37 -3.18 14.50
N PHE A 74 -3.38 -3.48 13.68
CA PHE A 74 -4.32 -2.47 13.18
C PHE A 74 -5.10 -1.83 14.33
N MET A 75 -5.64 -2.63 15.25
CA MET A 75 -6.29 -2.12 16.47
C MET A 75 -5.33 -1.29 17.33
N ARG A 76 -4.06 -1.70 17.41
CA ARG A 76 -3.03 -0.93 18.12
C ARG A 76 -2.80 0.44 17.46
N LEU A 77 -2.75 0.52 16.13
CA LEU A 77 -2.65 1.80 15.42
C LEU A 77 -3.86 2.69 15.70
N GLU A 78 -5.08 2.15 15.65
CA GLU A 78 -6.29 2.91 15.98
C GLU A 78 -6.23 3.47 17.40
N GLY A 79 -5.71 2.69 18.35
CA GLY A 79 -5.50 3.11 19.74
C GLY A 79 -4.47 4.23 19.93
N LEU A 80 -3.55 4.44 18.98
CA LEU A 80 -2.59 5.55 18.99
C LEU A 80 -3.20 6.88 18.55
N GLY A 81 -4.42 6.88 17.99
CA GLY A 81 -5.09 8.10 17.52
C GLY A 81 -4.45 8.73 16.28
N VAL A 82 -3.64 7.97 15.54
CA VAL A 82 -3.07 8.40 14.26
C VAL A 82 -4.13 8.29 13.15
N SER A 83 -4.02 9.13 12.12
CA SER A 83 -4.88 9.01 10.93
C SER A 83 -4.35 7.91 10.02
N ILE A 84 -5.21 6.94 9.68
CA ILE A 84 -4.88 5.72 8.96
C ILE A 84 -5.75 5.63 7.72
N GLU A 85 -5.14 5.32 6.58
CA GLU A 85 -5.83 5.01 5.32
C GLU A 85 -5.40 3.62 4.85
N ILE A 86 -6.35 2.75 4.49
CA ILE A 86 -6.00 1.44 3.94
C ILE A 86 -5.51 1.60 2.50
N ASP A 87 -4.30 1.13 2.22
CA ASP A 87 -3.80 1.02 0.85
C ASP A 87 -4.30 -0.28 0.23
N ALA A 88 -5.52 -0.22 -0.31
CA ALA A 88 -6.19 -1.40 -0.84
C ALA A 88 -5.45 -2.02 -2.04
N LYS A 89 -4.72 -1.20 -2.82
CA LYS A 89 -3.88 -1.69 -3.91
C LYS A 89 -2.69 -2.49 -3.37
N LEU A 90 -1.90 -1.92 -2.46
CA LEU A 90 -0.74 -2.62 -1.90
C LEU A 90 -1.15 -3.84 -1.09
N THR A 91 -2.30 -3.77 -0.41
CA THR A 91 -2.89 -4.95 0.24
C THR A 91 -3.16 -6.02 -0.80
N ALA A 92 -3.92 -5.73 -1.86
CA ALA A 92 -4.19 -6.72 -2.92
C ALA A 92 -2.91 -7.29 -3.56
N ASP A 93 -1.90 -6.43 -3.84
CA ASP A 93 -0.61 -6.85 -4.41
C ASP A 93 0.16 -7.78 -3.46
N TYR A 94 0.15 -7.52 -2.15
CA TYR A 94 0.80 -8.35 -1.15
C TYR A 94 0.14 -9.73 -1.04
N CYS A 95 -1.19 -9.76 -1.05
CA CYS A 95 -1.99 -10.98 -0.88
C CYS A 95 -2.12 -11.79 -2.18
N ALA A 96 -1.64 -11.27 -3.31
CA ALA A 96 -1.71 -11.96 -4.59
C ALA A 96 -0.91 -13.28 -4.54
N PRO A 97 -1.49 -14.42 -4.95
CA PRO A 97 -0.77 -15.69 -4.98
C PRO A 97 0.47 -15.61 -5.89
N ARG A 98 1.63 -16.02 -5.36
CA ARG A 98 2.88 -16.09 -6.13
C ARG A 98 3.09 -17.50 -6.65
N PHE A 99 3.00 -17.68 -7.97
CA PHE A 99 3.28 -18.95 -8.62
C PHE A 99 4.72 -18.98 -9.15
N ARG A 100 5.38 -20.12 -8.98
CA ARG A 100 6.65 -20.40 -9.67
C ARG A 100 6.38 -20.45 -11.18
N LEU A 101 7.21 -19.78 -11.98
CA LEU A 101 7.09 -19.88 -13.44
C LEU A 101 7.39 -21.32 -13.90
N PRO A 102 6.70 -21.85 -14.94
CA PRO A 102 6.86 -23.25 -15.37
C PRO A 102 8.29 -23.68 -15.71
N ASP A 103 9.13 -22.74 -16.14
CA ASP A 103 10.51 -22.93 -16.57
C ASP A 103 11.56 -22.46 -15.53
N GLN A 104 11.13 -21.96 -14.38
CA GLN A 104 12.02 -21.53 -13.30
C GLN A 104 12.67 -22.75 -12.61
N ARG A 105 13.80 -23.20 -13.16
CA ARG A 105 14.63 -24.31 -12.63
C ARG A 105 15.74 -23.85 -11.69
N SER A 106 16.29 -22.66 -11.92
CA SER A 106 17.40 -22.05 -11.16
C SER A 106 17.17 -20.54 -11.00
N GLY A 107 18.14 -19.82 -10.43
CA GLY A 107 18.14 -18.35 -10.40
C GLY A 107 18.07 -17.71 -11.79
N ILE A 108 17.88 -16.39 -11.82
CA ILE A 108 17.80 -15.59 -13.06
C ILE A 108 19.11 -15.76 -13.85
N PRO A 109 19.07 -16.16 -15.13
CA PRO A 109 20.28 -16.30 -15.94
C PRO A 109 21.09 -15.01 -15.98
N GLY A 110 22.40 -15.11 -15.72
CA GLY A 110 23.30 -13.96 -15.69
C GLY A 110 23.31 -13.17 -14.38
N TYR A 111 22.47 -13.51 -13.40
CA TYR A 111 22.51 -12.95 -12.06
C TYR A 111 22.91 -14.03 -11.06
N PRO A 112 23.93 -13.79 -10.22
CA PRO A 112 24.20 -14.70 -9.12
C PRO A 112 22.98 -14.73 -8.21
N CYS A 113 22.61 -15.93 -7.74
CA CYS A 113 21.76 -16.04 -6.57
C CYS A 113 22.41 -15.23 -5.43
N TYR A 114 21.61 -14.65 -4.52
CA TYR A 114 22.17 -14.07 -3.30
C TYR A 114 23.13 -15.06 -2.68
N ARG A 115 24.40 -14.65 -2.58
CA ARG A 115 25.47 -15.44 -2.00
C ARG A 115 25.66 -15.05 -0.55
N THR A 116 26.16 -15.97 0.25
CA THR A 116 26.66 -15.61 1.58
C THR A 116 27.87 -14.70 1.44
N VAL A 117 28.21 -14.00 2.52
CA VAL A 117 29.41 -13.15 2.58
C VAL A 117 30.65 -14.01 2.27
N ASP A 118 30.74 -15.20 2.88
CA ASP A 118 31.86 -16.13 2.68
C ASP A 118 31.94 -16.62 1.22
N GLU A 119 30.82 -16.94 0.58
CA GLU A 119 30.75 -17.32 -0.84
C GLU A 119 31.18 -16.20 -1.81
N THR A 120 31.21 -14.95 -1.35
CA THR A 120 31.63 -13.80 -2.16
C THR A 120 33.15 -13.61 -2.13
N PHE A 121 33.83 -14.05 -1.06
CA PHE A 121 35.26 -13.85 -0.85
C PHE A 121 36.12 -15.12 -1.06
N ALA A 122 35.49 -16.26 -1.32
CA ALA A 122 36.14 -17.57 -1.56
C ALA A 122 36.52 -17.81 -3.04
#